data_AF-A0A2K8U551-F1
#
_entry.id   AF-A0A2K8U551-F1
#
_cell.length_a   1.000
_cell.length_b   1.000
_cell.length_c   1.000
_cell.angle_alpha   90.00
_cell.angle_beta   90.00
_cell.angle_gamma   90.00
#
_symmetry.space_group_name_H-M   'P 1'
#
loop_
_entity.id
_entity.type
_entity.pdbx_description
1 polymer ?
#
loop_
_entity_poly.entity_id
_entity_poly.type
_entity_poly.pdbx_seq_one_letter_code
_entity_poly.pdbx_strand_id
1 'polypeptide(L)'
;MRRHLRCGIAGRRSYRLVRARAGTGDALGASGRGGITSPYSRCQHHVTNPTSAGRLPARAPGHLGTSSHCRRWSGADGAMNDYLAHPDRLWPSNEQRLLLRAALLDGEEAVAAFQLWHHGIDLEAEFGRSAMRLLPLVCANLLRLGVNDPLLGRLKGVYRLTWCENQRLFHKMQPVLAYLRRGGVDLLLLKGAPLVVSYYRSHALRPMTDVDLAVRPEQLGRALGLLAELGWHGIKSAPTPDDLRYGHALLCTDGFGGELDLHYHFLRDCLTAAADRWFWSAAEPVDFLGVDALQLEPTALLFHTILHGVRWNEETPIRWIPDALSVIRERGDVIDWERLIDFAAAQELTHRLALGLTYLGRNFGLNLPAPVWSRLQRCRSGLRERIVNTAVLGNYSRWYRHPLTKQWMIFADYCGGTKACGPLDFTVGFSHYLRYRWQLRGRSEILPAVWRGLRRRLSGTGRTS
;
A
#
# COMPACT_ATOMS: atom_id res chain seq x y z
N MET A 1 23.90 -10.78 -44.15
CA MET A 1 24.59 -11.39 -43.00
C MET A 1 24.57 -10.40 -41.83
N ARG A 2 23.83 -10.74 -40.77
CA ARG A 2 23.74 -10.15 -39.41
C ARG A 2 23.91 -8.61 -39.26
N ARG A 3 22.78 -7.89 -39.20
CA ARG A 3 22.67 -6.57 -38.53
C ARG A 3 21.93 -6.77 -37.19
N HIS A 4 22.62 -6.49 -36.09
CA HIS A 4 22.06 -6.45 -34.74
C HIS A 4 21.25 -5.15 -34.55
N LEU A 5 19.93 -5.28 -34.36
CA LEU A 5 19.06 -4.20 -33.90
C LEU A 5 19.21 -4.05 -32.38
N ARG A 6 19.77 -2.93 -31.93
CA ARG A 6 19.73 -2.49 -30.53
C ARG A 6 18.37 -1.83 -30.28
N CYS A 7 17.56 -2.42 -29.41
CA CYS A 7 16.31 -1.81 -28.94
C CYS A 7 16.60 -1.04 -27.64
N GLY A 8 16.49 0.28 -27.68
CA GLY A 8 16.56 1.14 -26.50
C GLY A 8 15.23 1.19 -25.77
N ILE A 9 15.25 0.98 -24.45
CA ILE A 9 14.09 1.19 -23.58
C ILE A 9 14.48 2.22 -22.53
N ALA A 10 13.99 3.44 -22.69
CA ALA A 10 13.87 4.43 -21.62
C ALA A 10 12.71 5.36 -21.97
N GLY A 11 11.63 5.28 -21.19
CA GLY A 11 10.45 6.11 -21.38
C GLY A 11 9.64 6.22 -20.10
N ARG A 12 9.70 7.40 -19.49
CA ARG A 12 8.85 7.84 -18.37
C ARG A 12 7.38 7.69 -18.77
N ARG A 13 6.56 7.02 -17.95
CA ARG A 13 5.09 7.01 -18.15
C ARG A 13 4.45 8.10 -17.30
N SER A 14 4.23 9.26 -17.92
CA SER A 14 3.17 10.20 -17.56
C SER A 14 1.88 9.74 -18.23
N TYR A 15 0.80 9.55 -17.45
CA TYR A 15 -0.48 9.03 -17.96
C TYR A 15 -1.41 10.21 -18.27
N ARG A 16 -1.28 10.77 -19.48
CA ARG A 16 -2.32 11.62 -20.07
C ARG A 16 -3.35 10.74 -20.78
N LEU A 17 -4.62 11.12 -20.75
CA LEU A 17 -5.64 10.52 -21.62
C LEU A 17 -5.47 11.04 -23.06
N VAL A 18 -4.40 10.64 -23.74
CA VAL A 18 -4.00 11.22 -25.04
C VAL A 18 -4.83 10.65 -26.20
N ARG A 19 -5.14 11.49 -27.20
CA ARG A 19 -5.48 11.07 -28.57
C ARG A 19 -4.25 10.48 -29.29
N ALA A 20 -4.44 9.47 -30.13
CA ALA A 20 -3.35 8.81 -30.85
C ALA A 20 -2.69 9.69 -31.93
N ARG A 21 -1.36 9.90 -31.87
CA ARG A 21 -0.37 9.86 -32.99
C ARG A 21 1.08 10.13 -32.54
N ALA A 22 2.03 9.81 -33.44
CA ALA A 22 3.45 9.42 -33.24
C ALA A 22 4.51 10.55 -33.33
N GLY A 23 5.71 10.34 -32.72
CA GLY A 23 6.97 11.03 -33.09
C GLY A 23 8.04 11.30 -32.00
N THR A 24 9.15 10.54 -32.05
CA THR A 24 10.63 10.79 -31.84
C THR A 24 11.30 11.72 -30.79
N GLY A 25 12.34 11.18 -30.10
CA GLY A 25 13.64 11.78 -29.65
C GLY A 25 13.63 12.67 -28.38
N ASP A 26 14.59 12.75 -27.44
CA ASP A 26 15.99 12.32 -27.26
C ASP A 26 16.37 12.25 -25.75
N ALA A 27 17.51 11.65 -25.42
CA ALA A 27 17.97 11.30 -24.06
C ALA A 27 19.17 12.14 -23.53
N LEU A 28 19.25 12.37 -22.21
CA LEU A 28 20.49 12.68 -21.48
C LEU A 28 20.44 12.12 -20.04
N GLY A 29 21.55 11.52 -19.59
CA GLY A 29 21.70 10.84 -18.30
C GLY A 29 22.55 11.59 -17.27
N ALA A 30 22.48 11.15 -16.01
CA ALA A 30 23.51 11.37 -14.99
C ALA A 30 23.33 10.41 -13.80
N SER A 31 24.46 9.85 -13.36
CA SER A 31 24.64 8.92 -12.22
C SER A 31 24.79 9.65 -10.88
N GLY A 32 24.23 9.12 -9.80
CA GLY A 32 24.45 9.61 -8.42
C GLY A 32 24.28 8.53 -7.36
N ARG A 33 25.27 8.41 -6.46
CA ARG A 33 25.34 7.43 -5.36
C ARG A 33 24.29 7.74 -4.27
N GLY A 34 23.47 6.75 -3.91
CA GLY A 34 22.39 6.89 -2.91
C GLY A 34 22.69 6.18 -1.58
N GLY A 35 22.64 6.93 -0.47
CA GLY A 35 22.57 6.37 0.88
C GLY A 35 21.24 5.63 1.12
N ILE A 36 21.23 4.65 2.03
CA ILE A 36 20.04 3.84 2.32
C ILE A 36 18.98 4.69 3.00
N THR A 37 17.96 5.05 2.23
CA THR A 37 16.68 5.56 2.71
C THR A 37 15.88 4.44 3.37
N SER A 38 14.88 4.85 4.15
CA SER A 38 14.05 3.97 4.99
C SER A 38 13.53 2.73 4.26
N PRO A 39 13.37 1.57 4.94
CA PRO A 39 12.56 0.48 4.37
C PRO A 39 11.13 0.94 4.04
N TYR A 40 10.66 2.10 4.53
CA TYR A 40 9.33 2.67 4.22
C TYR A 40 9.26 3.39 2.87
N SER A 41 10.40 3.74 2.26
CA SER A 41 10.44 4.44 0.98
C SER A 41 11.12 3.66 -0.16
N ARG A 42 11.71 2.49 0.13
CA ARG A 42 12.52 1.76 -0.86
C ARG A 42 11.75 0.80 -1.77
N CYS A 43 10.52 0.45 -1.44
CA CYS A 43 9.74 -0.49 -2.24
C CYS A 43 8.82 0.17 -3.28
N GLN A 44 8.79 1.51 -3.40
CA GLN A 44 7.92 2.18 -4.37
C GLN A 44 8.61 3.42 -4.95
N HIS A 45 9.41 3.19 -6.00
CA HIS A 45 10.01 4.11 -6.97
C HIS A 45 10.83 5.34 -6.49
N HIS A 46 11.97 5.52 -7.16
CA HIS A 46 12.81 6.73 -7.16
C HIS A 46 12.08 7.94 -7.75
N VAL A 47 12.14 9.10 -7.08
CA VAL A 47 11.93 10.42 -7.72
C VAL A 47 12.97 11.42 -7.23
N THR A 48 13.61 12.08 -8.18
CA THR A 48 14.52 13.23 -8.02
C THR A 48 13.72 14.55 -8.00
N ASN A 49 14.08 15.47 -7.10
CA ASN A 49 13.46 16.79 -6.90
C ASN A 49 13.28 17.63 -8.17
N PRO A 50 12.19 18.42 -8.24
CA PRO A 50 12.26 19.75 -8.83
C PRO A 50 11.80 20.86 -7.86
N THR A 51 12.61 21.91 -7.84
CA THR A 51 12.37 23.24 -7.27
C THR A 51 11.46 24.06 -8.19
N SER A 52 10.33 24.57 -7.69
CA SER A 52 9.88 25.97 -7.83
C SER A 52 8.41 26.07 -7.39
N ALA A 53 8.15 26.94 -6.41
CA ALA A 53 6.83 27.21 -5.86
C ALA A 53 6.26 28.48 -6.52
N GLY A 54 5.09 28.36 -7.15
CA GLY A 54 4.27 29.48 -7.59
C GLY A 54 3.06 29.63 -6.66
N ARG A 55 2.86 30.83 -6.11
CA ARG A 55 1.75 31.21 -5.21
C ARG A 55 0.39 31.19 -5.96
N LEU A 56 -0.67 30.78 -5.26
CA LEU A 56 -2.06 31.08 -5.62
C LEU A 56 -2.72 31.90 -4.49
N PRO A 57 -3.60 32.89 -4.81
CA PRO A 57 -4.23 33.75 -3.82
C PRO A 57 -5.57 33.22 -3.30
N ALA A 58 -5.96 33.72 -2.12
CA ALA A 58 -7.14 33.35 -1.35
C ALA A 58 -8.44 34.02 -1.86
N ARG A 59 -9.59 33.36 -1.65
CA ARG A 59 -10.90 34.04 -1.52
C ARG A 59 -11.86 33.27 -0.59
N ALA A 60 -12.71 34.06 0.06
CA ALA A 60 -13.47 33.85 1.29
C ALA A 60 -14.92 33.34 1.04
N PRO A 61 -15.74 33.07 2.09
CA PRO A 61 -16.83 32.09 2.08
C PRO A 61 -18.25 32.68 1.87
N GLY A 62 -19.20 31.81 1.52
CA GLY A 62 -20.63 32.10 1.52
C GLY A 62 -21.43 30.92 2.08
N HIS A 63 -22.22 31.18 3.13
CA HIS A 63 -23.17 30.27 3.78
C HIS A 63 -24.58 30.34 3.15
N LEU A 64 -25.39 29.30 3.46
CA LEU A 64 -26.88 29.15 3.52
C LEU A 64 -27.25 27.80 2.85
N GLY A 65 -28.06 26.87 3.37
CA GLY A 65 -28.89 26.74 4.57
C GLY A 65 -30.11 25.84 4.25
N THR A 66 -30.28 24.71 4.98
CA THR A 66 -31.51 23.91 5.25
C THR A 66 -32.26 23.22 4.08
N SER A 67 -32.93 22.06 4.17
CA SER A 67 -33.11 20.97 5.16
C SER A 67 -34.00 19.87 4.53
N SER A 68 -33.79 18.58 4.83
CA SER A 68 -34.88 17.62 5.09
C SER A 68 -34.36 16.31 5.69
N HIS A 69 -35.17 15.71 6.55
CA HIS A 69 -34.80 14.85 7.67
C HIS A 69 -34.53 13.37 7.33
N CYS A 70 -33.39 12.85 7.80
CA CYS A 70 -33.25 11.44 8.14
C CYS A 70 -32.42 11.31 9.44
N ARG A 71 -32.88 10.46 10.37
CA ARG A 71 -32.51 10.47 11.80
C ARG A 71 -31.01 10.29 12.01
N ARG A 72 -30.35 11.32 12.54
CA ARG A 72 -28.93 11.39 12.82
C ARG A 72 -28.64 10.87 14.22
N TRP A 73 -27.78 9.85 14.31
CA TRP A 73 -27.11 9.41 15.53
C TRP A 73 -26.34 10.60 16.13
N SER A 74 -26.57 10.91 17.40
CA SER A 74 -25.85 11.95 18.15
C SER A 74 -25.31 11.34 19.43
N GLY A 75 -24.02 11.01 19.45
CA GLY A 75 -23.42 10.41 20.64
C GLY A 75 -21.98 9.90 20.50
N ALA A 76 -21.13 10.52 19.67
CA ALA A 76 -19.66 10.35 19.69
C ALA A 76 -18.92 11.31 18.71
N ASP A 77 -19.59 12.36 18.20
CA ASP A 77 -19.15 13.03 16.97
C ASP A 77 -17.96 13.99 17.15
N GLY A 78 -17.64 14.41 18.37
CA GLY A 78 -16.61 15.42 18.61
C GLY A 78 -15.18 14.91 18.48
N ALA A 79 -14.87 13.71 18.97
CA ALA A 79 -13.48 13.24 19.09
C ALA A 79 -12.97 12.49 17.84
N MET A 80 -13.86 12.01 16.97
CA MET A 80 -13.49 11.20 15.79
C MET A 80 -13.60 11.97 14.46
N ASN A 81 -14.36 13.08 14.41
CA ASN A 81 -14.48 13.90 13.19
C ASN A 81 -13.21 14.69 12.87
N ASP A 82 -12.43 15.09 13.89
CA ASP A 82 -11.17 15.81 13.68
C ASP A 82 -10.09 14.96 12.98
N TYR A 83 -10.15 13.62 13.06
CA TYR A 83 -9.18 12.74 12.40
C TYR A 83 -9.40 12.56 10.89
N LEU A 84 -10.55 12.98 10.36
CA LEU A 84 -10.84 12.96 8.93
C LEU A 84 -10.41 14.24 8.22
N ALA A 85 -9.96 15.25 8.98
CA ALA A 85 -9.42 16.51 8.48
C ALA A 85 -7.87 16.57 8.59
N HIS A 86 -7.19 15.90 7.63
CA HIS A 86 -5.73 15.93 7.35
C HIS A 86 -4.76 15.25 8.36
N PRO A 87 -3.72 14.51 7.88
CA PRO A 87 -2.70 15.01 6.95
C PRO A 87 -2.63 14.23 5.63
N ASP A 88 -2.25 14.96 4.58
CA ASP A 88 -2.22 14.56 3.17
C ASP A 88 -1.78 13.12 2.95
N ARG A 89 -2.67 12.31 2.35
CA ARG A 89 -2.42 10.95 1.79
C ARG A 89 -2.66 9.73 2.69
N LEU A 90 -3.21 9.88 3.89
CA LEU A 90 -3.78 8.73 4.63
C LEU A 90 -5.15 8.33 4.06
N TRP A 91 -6.05 9.31 3.90
CA TRP A 91 -7.40 9.13 3.40
C TRP A 91 -7.54 9.60 1.94
N PRO A 92 -8.55 9.11 1.20
CA PRO A 92 -8.78 9.55 -0.16
C PRO A 92 -9.03 11.06 -0.28
N SER A 93 -8.42 11.69 -1.29
CA SER A 93 -8.69 13.07 -1.69
C SER A 93 -10.13 13.25 -2.17
N ASN A 94 -10.58 14.49 -2.39
CA ASN A 94 -11.93 14.73 -2.90
C ASN A 94 -12.18 14.05 -4.25
N GLU A 95 -11.23 14.18 -5.17
CA GLU A 95 -11.27 13.50 -6.48
C GLU A 95 -11.37 11.98 -6.31
N GLN A 96 -10.52 11.40 -5.47
CA GLN A 96 -10.52 9.95 -5.22
C GLN A 96 -11.83 9.48 -4.59
N ARG A 97 -12.44 10.27 -3.69
CA ARG A 97 -13.76 9.95 -3.12
C ARG A 97 -14.85 9.95 -4.18
N LEU A 98 -14.87 10.92 -5.10
CA LEU A 98 -15.84 10.94 -6.20
C LEU A 98 -15.69 9.71 -7.09
N LEU A 99 -14.45 9.36 -7.46
CA LEU A 99 -14.16 8.16 -8.25
C LEU A 99 -14.53 6.87 -7.52
N LEU A 100 -14.24 6.76 -6.22
CA LEU A 100 -14.64 5.61 -5.41
C LEU A 100 -16.17 5.48 -5.35
N ARG A 101 -16.90 6.58 -5.14
CA ARG A 101 -18.36 6.58 -5.13
C ARG A 101 -18.93 6.19 -6.49
N ALA A 102 -18.41 6.76 -7.57
CA ALA A 102 -18.79 6.40 -8.94
C ALA A 102 -18.50 4.93 -9.27
N ALA A 103 -17.43 4.36 -8.72
CA ALA A 103 -17.05 2.96 -8.93
C ALA A 103 -17.86 1.96 -8.09
N LEU A 104 -18.29 2.34 -6.89
CA LEU A 104 -18.71 1.38 -5.86
C LEU A 104 -20.16 1.52 -5.40
N LEU A 105 -20.80 2.67 -5.62
CA LEU A 105 -22.21 2.87 -5.30
C LEU A 105 -23.13 2.48 -6.48
N ASP A 106 -24.43 2.51 -6.22
CA ASP A 106 -25.49 2.19 -7.16
C ASP A 106 -26.33 3.42 -7.52
N GLY A 107 -27.09 3.31 -8.60
CA GLY A 107 -28.13 4.27 -9.00
C GLY A 107 -27.63 5.70 -9.16
N GLU A 108 -28.48 6.65 -8.77
CA GLU A 108 -28.24 8.10 -8.93
C GLU A 108 -27.00 8.58 -8.18
N GLU A 109 -26.67 7.99 -7.03
CA GLU A 109 -25.50 8.41 -6.24
C GLU A 109 -24.18 8.18 -6.98
N ALA A 110 -24.05 7.04 -7.66
CA ALA A 110 -22.87 6.73 -8.46
C ALA A 110 -22.75 7.64 -9.68
N VAL A 111 -23.87 7.87 -10.37
CA VAL A 111 -23.93 8.75 -11.55
C VAL A 111 -23.62 10.19 -11.18
N ALA A 112 -24.22 10.71 -10.09
CA ALA A 112 -23.96 12.06 -9.62
C ALA A 112 -22.49 12.25 -9.22
N ALA A 113 -21.88 11.28 -8.53
CA ALA A 113 -20.47 11.34 -8.18
C ALA A 113 -19.56 11.34 -9.43
N PHE A 114 -19.90 10.54 -10.44
CA PHE A 114 -19.19 10.55 -11.72
C PHE A 114 -19.32 11.89 -12.42
N GLN A 115 -20.52 12.45 -12.52
CA GLN A 115 -20.74 13.74 -13.20
C GLN A 115 -20.02 14.89 -12.49
N LEU A 116 -20.04 14.93 -11.15
CA LEU A 116 -19.27 15.90 -10.38
C LEU A 116 -17.76 15.80 -10.63
N TRP A 117 -17.22 14.57 -10.75
CA TRP A 117 -15.82 14.39 -11.12
C TRP A 117 -15.57 14.82 -12.57
N HIS A 118 -16.40 14.38 -13.51
CA HIS A 118 -16.26 14.68 -14.94
C HIS A 118 -16.28 16.19 -15.23
N HIS A 119 -17.14 16.96 -14.56
CA HIS A 119 -17.16 18.43 -14.70
C HIS A 119 -15.96 19.14 -14.07
N GLY A 120 -15.27 18.50 -13.13
CA GLY A 120 -14.16 19.09 -12.38
C GLY A 120 -12.77 18.77 -12.93
N ILE A 121 -12.66 17.94 -13.97
CA ILE A 121 -11.38 17.50 -14.53
C ILE A 121 -11.03 18.23 -15.83
N ASP A 122 -9.73 18.46 -16.00
CA ASP A 122 -9.15 18.74 -17.31
C ASP A 122 -8.69 17.42 -17.94
N LEU A 123 -9.36 17.01 -19.02
CA LEU A 123 -9.08 15.75 -19.72
C LEU A 123 -7.70 15.72 -20.40
N GLU A 124 -7.11 16.88 -20.66
CA GLU A 124 -5.79 17.02 -21.30
C GLU A 124 -4.66 17.17 -20.27
N ALA A 125 -5.02 17.39 -18.99
CA ALA A 125 -4.08 17.35 -17.89
C ALA A 125 -3.61 15.92 -17.58
N GLU A 126 -2.50 15.83 -16.85
CA GLU A 126 -1.99 14.55 -16.37
C GLU A 126 -2.82 14.07 -15.17
N PHE A 127 -3.34 12.85 -15.25
CA PHE A 127 -4.08 12.24 -14.14
C PHE A 127 -3.11 11.65 -13.12
N GLY A 128 -3.43 11.84 -11.83
CA GLY A 128 -2.71 11.15 -10.77
C GLY A 128 -2.80 9.63 -10.92
N ARG A 129 -1.71 8.92 -10.65
CA ARG A 129 -1.66 7.43 -10.71
C ARG A 129 -2.78 6.77 -9.92
N SER A 130 -3.19 7.34 -8.80
CA SER A 130 -4.29 6.83 -7.97
C SER A 130 -5.64 6.94 -8.66
N ALA A 131 -5.92 8.05 -9.35
CA ALA A 131 -7.17 8.19 -10.10
C ALA A 131 -7.25 7.12 -11.21
N MET A 132 -6.16 6.95 -11.96
CA MET A 132 -6.05 5.92 -13.02
C MET A 132 -6.33 4.50 -12.50
N ARG A 133 -5.99 4.20 -11.24
CA ARG A 133 -6.25 2.89 -10.61
C ARG A 133 -7.72 2.61 -10.35
N LEU A 134 -8.60 3.63 -10.35
CA LEU A 134 -10.05 3.48 -10.13
C LEU A 134 -10.87 3.52 -11.42
N LEU A 135 -10.34 4.12 -12.49
CA LEU A 135 -11.08 4.32 -13.73
C LEU A 135 -11.66 3.03 -14.35
N PRO A 136 -10.99 1.87 -14.30
CA PRO A 136 -11.63 0.64 -14.79
C PRO A 136 -12.87 0.23 -13.99
N LEU A 137 -12.88 0.44 -12.68
CA LEU A 137 -14.05 0.17 -11.83
C LEU A 137 -15.18 1.16 -12.14
N VAL A 138 -14.86 2.45 -12.30
CA VAL A 138 -15.83 3.46 -12.75
C VAL A 138 -16.42 3.06 -14.10
N CYS A 139 -15.59 2.69 -15.07
CA CYS A 139 -16.03 2.24 -16.38
C CYS A 139 -17.00 1.07 -16.27
N ALA A 140 -16.65 0.04 -15.50
CA ALA A 140 -17.47 -1.15 -15.33
C ALA A 140 -18.82 -0.81 -14.68
N ASN A 141 -18.80 0.06 -13.67
CA ASN A 141 -20.01 0.45 -12.95
C ASN A 141 -20.96 1.28 -13.81
N LEU A 142 -20.45 2.26 -14.55
CA LEU A 142 -21.26 3.08 -15.44
C LEU A 142 -21.88 2.26 -16.58
N LEU A 143 -21.15 1.27 -17.11
CA LEU A 143 -21.69 0.34 -18.10
C LEU A 143 -22.81 -0.52 -17.54
N ARG A 144 -22.64 -1.03 -16.30
CA ARG A 144 -23.69 -1.79 -15.60
C ARG A 144 -24.94 -0.93 -15.36
N LEU A 145 -24.76 0.35 -15.04
CA LEU A 145 -25.85 1.31 -14.80
C LEU A 145 -26.49 1.86 -16.10
N GLY A 146 -26.00 1.47 -17.28
CA GLY A 146 -26.54 1.94 -18.56
C GLY A 146 -26.32 3.43 -18.83
N VAL A 147 -25.32 4.05 -18.18
CA VAL A 147 -25.00 5.46 -18.40
C VAL A 147 -24.48 5.66 -19.82
N ASN A 148 -24.96 6.71 -20.48
CA ASN A 148 -24.42 7.15 -21.77
C ASN A 148 -23.67 8.47 -21.57
N ASP A 149 -22.35 8.44 -21.70
CA ASP A 149 -21.48 9.60 -21.53
C ASP A 149 -20.32 9.55 -22.55
N PRO A 150 -19.96 10.67 -23.22
CA PRO A 150 -18.86 10.70 -24.17
C PRO A 150 -17.51 10.20 -23.62
N LEU A 151 -17.26 10.36 -22.32
CA LEU A 151 -16.02 9.93 -21.66
C LEU A 151 -15.88 8.41 -21.56
N LEU A 152 -16.98 7.65 -21.66
CA LEU A 152 -16.96 6.19 -21.62
C LEU A 152 -16.04 5.57 -22.68
N GLY A 153 -15.89 6.23 -23.84
CA GLY A 153 -14.93 5.78 -24.86
C GLY A 153 -13.49 5.75 -24.34
N ARG A 154 -13.08 6.79 -23.61
CA ARG A 154 -11.74 6.87 -22.99
C ARG A 154 -11.62 5.90 -21.81
N LEU A 155 -12.65 5.81 -20.96
CA LEU A 155 -12.67 4.87 -19.82
C LEU A 155 -12.57 3.41 -20.25
N LYS A 156 -13.25 3.02 -21.34
CA LYS A 156 -13.10 1.70 -21.98
C LYS A 156 -11.66 1.45 -22.44
N GLY A 157 -10.96 2.49 -22.90
CA GLY A 157 -9.53 2.43 -23.21
C GLY A 157 -8.68 2.04 -21.99
N VAL A 158 -8.89 2.69 -20.85
CA VAL A 158 -8.18 2.39 -19.59
C VAL A 158 -8.53 0.99 -19.08
N TYR A 159 -9.79 0.59 -19.18
CA TYR A 159 -10.25 -0.77 -18.86
C TYR A 159 -9.52 -1.84 -19.68
N ARG A 160 -9.48 -1.67 -21.02
CA ARG A 160 -8.80 -2.61 -21.92
C ARG A 160 -7.29 -2.63 -21.71
N LEU A 161 -6.67 -1.47 -21.48
CA LEU A 161 -5.25 -1.38 -21.15
C LEU A 161 -4.95 -2.19 -19.89
N THR A 162 -5.73 -1.99 -18.83
CA THR A 162 -5.57 -2.72 -17.57
C THR A 162 -5.72 -4.22 -17.77
N TRP A 163 -6.71 -4.65 -18.55
CA TRP A 163 -6.90 -6.05 -18.90
C TRP A 163 -5.64 -6.61 -19.59
N CYS A 164 -5.15 -5.96 -20.64
CA CYS A 164 -3.94 -6.37 -21.36
C CYS A 164 -2.70 -6.42 -20.43
N GLU A 165 -2.52 -5.41 -19.58
CA GLU A 165 -1.38 -5.34 -18.66
C GLU A 165 -1.43 -6.47 -17.63
N ASN A 166 -2.59 -6.77 -17.05
CA ASN A 166 -2.76 -7.87 -16.10
C ASN A 166 -2.59 -9.23 -16.76
N GLN A 167 -3.12 -9.44 -17.97
CA GLN A 167 -2.89 -10.67 -18.75
C GLN A 167 -1.40 -10.89 -19.00
N ARG A 168 -0.69 -9.85 -19.45
CA ARG A 168 0.76 -9.92 -19.68
C ARG A 168 1.53 -10.20 -18.39
N LEU A 169 1.16 -9.57 -17.28
CA LEU A 169 1.77 -9.78 -15.97
C LEU A 169 1.58 -11.22 -15.50
N PHE A 170 0.36 -11.76 -15.58
CA PHE A 170 0.06 -13.09 -15.09
C PHE A 170 0.70 -14.17 -15.95
N HIS A 171 0.66 -14.02 -17.28
CA HIS A 171 1.35 -14.94 -18.18
C HIS A 171 2.88 -14.92 -17.99
N LYS A 172 3.47 -13.75 -17.68
CA LYS A 172 4.89 -13.64 -17.33
C LYS A 172 5.20 -14.34 -16.00
N MET A 173 4.30 -14.25 -15.01
CA MET A 173 4.51 -14.80 -13.67
C MET A 173 4.22 -16.31 -13.58
N GLN A 174 3.31 -16.83 -14.41
CA GLN A 174 2.94 -18.25 -14.44
C GLN A 174 4.14 -19.21 -14.48
N PRO A 175 5.11 -19.08 -15.40
CA PRO A 175 6.23 -20.02 -15.47
C PRO A 175 7.16 -19.92 -14.25
N VAL A 176 7.27 -18.73 -13.65
CA VAL A 176 8.05 -18.51 -12.42
C VAL A 176 7.41 -19.25 -11.25
N LEU A 177 6.11 -19.07 -11.04
CA LEU A 177 5.37 -19.76 -9.99
C LEU A 177 5.36 -21.27 -10.20
N ALA A 178 5.15 -21.73 -11.44
CA ALA A 178 5.22 -23.16 -11.77
C ALA A 178 6.59 -23.77 -11.43
N TYR A 179 7.68 -23.05 -11.69
CA TYR A 179 9.03 -23.49 -11.35
C TYR A 179 9.24 -23.57 -9.83
N LEU A 180 8.82 -22.54 -9.09
CA LEU A 180 8.90 -22.54 -7.62
C LEU A 180 8.07 -23.67 -7.01
N ARG A 181 6.87 -23.90 -7.53
CA ARG A 181 5.98 -24.97 -7.06
C ARG A 181 6.61 -26.34 -7.28
N ARG A 182 7.15 -26.61 -8.48
CA ARG A 182 7.89 -27.85 -8.79
C ARG A 182 9.14 -28.01 -7.93
N GLY A 183 9.79 -26.91 -7.55
CA GLY A 183 10.90 -26.89 -6.61
C GLY A 183 10.50 -27.12 -5.14
N GLY A 184 9.23 -27.43 -4.86
CA GLY A 184 8.75 -27.73 -3.51
C GLY A 184 8.69 -26.50 -2.60
N VAL A 185 8.37 -25.34 -3.17
CA VAL A 185 8.05 -24.12 -2.41
C VAL A 185 6.53 -24.03 -2.25
N ASP A 186 6.07 -23.72 -1.03
CA ASP A 186 4.66 -23.40 -0.80
C ASP A 186 4.40 -21.97 -1.24
N LEU A 187 3.47 -21.80 -2.16
CA LEU A 187 3.15 -20.52 -2.78
C LEU A 187 1.87 -19.98 -2.19
N LEU A 188 1.91 -18.81 -1.56
CA LEU A 188 0.71 -18.09 -1.15
C LEU A 188 0.66 -16.73 -1.83
N LEU A 189 -0.24 -16.56 -2.78
CA LEU A 189 -0.43 -15.31 -3.51
C LEU A 189 -1.06 -14.26 -2.60
N LEU A 190 -0.47 -13.08 -2.59
CA LEU A 190 -0.89 -11.96 -1.75
C LEU A 190 -1.39 -10.78 -2.58
N LYS A 191 -2.08 -9.88 -1.88
CA LYS A 191 -2.55 -8.58 -2.39
C LYS A 191 -3.33 -8.77 -3.70
N GLY A 192 -2.77 -8.32 -4.82
CA GLY A 192 -3.53 -8.11 -6.05
C GLY A 192 -3.91 -9.34 -6.83
N ALA A 193 -2.96 -10.27 -7.00
CA ALA A 193 -3.17 -11.47 -7.77
C ALA A 193 -4.37 -12.31 -7.27
N PRO A 194 -4.47 -12.68 -5.98
CA PRO A 194 -5.59 -13.49 -5.49
C PRO A 194 -6.92 -12.72 -5.57
N LEU A 195 -6.92 -11.40 -5.37
CA LEU A 195 -8.12 -10.59 -5.53
C LEU A 195 -8.64 -10.62 -6.97
N VAL A 196 -7.75 -10.47 -7.96
CA VAL A 196 -8.12 -10.51 -9.38
C VAL A 196 -8.68 -11.86 -9.78
N VAL A 197 -8.07 -12.95 -9.29
CA VAL A 197 -8.48 -14.31 -9.65
C VAL A 197 -9.79 -14.71 -8.96
N SER A 198 -9.92 -14.40 -7.67
CA SER A 198 -10.97 -14.98 -6.83
C SER A 198 -12.15 -14.06 -6.52
N TYR A 199 -11.99 -12.73 -6.65
CA TYR A 199 -13.00 -11.75 -6.21
C TYR A 199 -13.44 -10.79 -7.31
N TYR A 200 -12.53 -10.41 -8.20
CA TYR A 200 -12.90 -9.58 -9.35
C TYR A 200 -13.30 -10.45 -10.53
N ARG A 201 -14.51 -10.23 -11.06
CA ARG A 201 -15.05 -10.96 -12.24
C ARG A 201 -14.29 -10.71 -13.55
N SER A 202 -13.33 -9.77 -13.55
CA SER A 202 -12.52 -9.44 -14.72
C SER A 202 -11.15 -8.92 -14.31
N HIS A 203 -10.12 -9.35 -15.03
CA HIS A 203 -8.75 -8.89 -14.86
C HIS A 203 -8.58 -7.40 -15.13
N ALA A 204 -9.54 -6.76 -15.81
CA ALA A 204 -9.50 -5.33 -16.08
C ALA A 204 -9.75 -4.44 -14.85
N LEU A 205 -10.35 -5.00 -13.79
CA LEU A 205 -10.94 -4.19 -12.71
C LEU A 205 -9.91 -3.72 -11.68
N ARG A 206 -8.70 -4.26 -11.69
CA ARG A 206 -7.70 -3.97 -10.67
C ARG A 206 -6.32 -3.74 -11.28
N PRO A 207 -5.97 -2.49 -11.65
CA PRO A 207 -4.63 -2.16 -12.13
C PRO A 207 -3.53 -2.54 -11.12
N MET A 208 -2.55 -3.32 -11.59
CA MET A 208 -1.38 -3.80 -10.83
C MET A 208 -0.14 -3.90 -11.74
N THR A 209 1.04 -3.88 -11.13
CA THR A 209 2.33 -3.84 -11.85
C THR A 209 3.27 -4.99 -11.46
N ASP A 210 2.96 -5.64 -10.35
CA ASP A 210 3.76 -6.62 -9.64
C ASP A 210 2.86 -7.76 -9.13
N VAL A 211 3.49 -8.88 -8.77
CA VAL A 211 2.84 -9.95 -8.02
C VAL A 211 3.50 -10.05 -6.65
N ASP A 212 2.69 -10.24 -5.62
CA ASP A 212 3.15 -10.47 -4.25
C ASP A 212 3.00 -11.96 -3.92
N LEU A 213 4.07 -12.56 -3.42
CA LEU A 213 4.12 -13.98 -3.09
C LEU A 213 4.67 -14.13 -1.67
N ALA A 214 3.89 -14.74 -0.78
CA ALA A 214 4.38 -15.23 0.49
C ALA A 214 4.94 -16.65 0.35
N VAL A 215 6.10 -16.85 0.98
CA VAL A 215 6.72 -18.15 1.21
C VAL A 215 6.97 -18.32 2.70
N ARG A 216 7.13 -19.57 3.14
CA ARG A 216 7.50 -19.81 4.53
C ARG A 216 8.92 -19.29 4.79
N PRO A 217 9.22 -18.69 5.96
CA PRO A 217 10.58 -18.21 6.29
C PRO A 217 11.67 -19.26 6.05
N GLU A 218 11.41 -20.52 6.40
CA GLU A 218 12.30 -21.66 6.21
C GLU A 218 12.53 -22.04 4.73
N GLN A 219 11.61 -21.66 3.83
CA GLN A 219 11.72 -21.89 2.40
C GLN A 219 12.31 -20.69 1.65
N LEU A 220 12.53 -19.55 2.31
CA LEU A 220 13.00 -18.31 1.67
C LEU A 220 14.30 -18.51 0.89
N GLY A 221 15.29 -19.19 1.49
CA GLY A 221 16.57 -19.46 0.82
C GLY A 221 16.41 -20.32 -0.43
N ARG A 222 15.53 -21.33 -0.39
CA ARG A 222 15.20 -22.17 -1.55
C ARG A 222 14.51 -21.37 -2.63
N ALA A 223 13.51 -20.56 -2.29
CA ALA A 223 12.79 -19.72 -3.22
C ALA A 223 13.73 -18.74 -3.94
N LEU A 224 14.64 -18.09 -3.21
CA LEU A 224 15.64 -17.19 -3.79
C LEU A 224 16.61 -17.91 -4.73
N GLY A 225 17.06 -19.13 -4.39
CA GLY A 225 17.91 -19.93 -5.27
C GLY A 225 17.23 -20.26 -6.60
N LEU A 226 15.98 -20.75 -6.54
CA LEU A 226 15.19 -21.06 -7.73
C LEU A 226 14.86 -19.81 -8.57
N LEU A 227 14.61 -18.67 -7.92
CA LEU A 227 14.44 -17.40 -8.62
C LEU A 227 15.72 -16.98 -9.36
N ALA A 228 16.89 -17.12 -8.72
CA ALA A 228 18.17 -16.79 -9.33
C ALA A 228 18.48 -17.66 -10.56
N GLU A 229 18.14 -18.94 -10.53
CA GLU A 229 18.24 -19.85 -11.69
C GLU A 229 17.40 -19.37 -12.89
N LEU A 230 16.25 -18.72 -12.62
CA LEU A 230 15.40 -18.09 -13.64
C LEU A 230 15.84 -16.66 -14.02
N GLY A 231 16.97 -16.18 -13.49
CA GLY A 231 17.47 -14.83 -13.73
C GLY A 231 16.78 -13.73 -12.93
N TRP A 232 15.97 -14.09 -11.92
CA TRP A 232 15.35 -13.14 -11.00
C TRP A 232 16.27 -12.89 -9.81
N HIS A 233 16.55 -11.62 -9.54
CA HIS A 233 17.49 -11.22 -8.51
C HIS A 233 16.87 -10.20 -7.57
N GLY A 234 17.16 -10.34 -6.27
CA GLY A 234 16.82 -9.31 -5.29
C GLY A 234 17.62 -8.03 -5.53
N ILE A 235 17.04 -6.87 -5.20
CA ILE A 235 17.78 -5.58 -5.21
C ILE A 235 19.08 -5.67 -4.39
N LYS A 236 19.04 -6.46 -3.31
CA LYS A 236 20.23 -6.91 -2.59
C LYS A 236 20.53 -8.35 -3.02
N SER A 237 21.71 -8.58 -3.61
CA SER A 237 22.14 -9.90 -4.06
C SER A 237 22.23 -10.93 -2.94
N ALA A 238 22.49 -10.49 -1.70
CA ALA A 238 22.48 -11.32 -0.50
C ALA A 238 21.92 -10.51 0.69
N PRO A 239 20.68 -10.77 1.15
CA PRO A 239 20.14 -10.11 2.33
C PRO A 239 20.91 -10.55 3.58
N THR A 240 21.24 -9.59 4.45
CA THR A 240 21.92 -9.88 5.71
C THR A 240 20.94 -10.43 6.76
N PRO A 241 21.42 -11.09 7.84
CA PRO A 241 20.55 -11.50 8.94
C PRO A 241 19.71 -10.35 9.52
N ASP A 242 20.25 -9.12 9.55
CA ASP A 242 19.49 -7.95 10.00
C ASP A 242 18.41 -7.51 9.01
N ASP A 243 18.67 -7.65 7.69
CA ASP A 243 17.66 -7.37 6.67
C ASP A 243 16.45 -8.29 6.81
N LEU A 244 16.70 -9.56 7.14
CA LEU A 244 15.65 -10.55 7.39
C LEU A 244 14.98 -10.33 8.74
N ARG A 245 15.72 -9.92 9.77
CA ARG A 245 15.20 -9.67 11.12
C ARG A 245 14.25 -8.46 11.19
N TYR A 246 14.54 -7.41 10.43
CA TYR A 246 13.81 -6.14 10.48
C TYR A 246 13.03 -5.84 9.20
N GLY A 247 12.98 -6.79 8.26
CA GLY A 247 12.20 -6.73 7.03
C GLY A 247 11.01 -7.69 7.06
N HIS A 248 10.20 -7.64 6.00
CA HIS A 248 9.07 -8.57 5.80
C HIS A 248 9.04 -9.18 4.40
N ALA A 249 9.70 -8.53 3.43
CA ALA A 249 9.71 -8.95 2.03
C ALA A 249 10.99 -8.54 1.31
N LEU A 250 11.25 -9.15 0.16
CA LEU A 250 12.34 -8.86 -0.76
C LEU A 250 11.78 -8.65 -2.17
N LEU A 251 11.98 -7.45 -2.72
CA LEU A 251 11.70 -7.18 -4.12
C LEU A 251 12.73 -7.89 -5.01
N CYS A 252 12.24 -8.82 -5.83
CA CYS A 252 12.98 -9.55 -6.85
C CYS A 252 12.59 -9.02 -8.24
N THR A 253 13.58 -8.81 -9.09
CA THR A 253 13.38 -8.30 -10.46
C THR A 253 14.08 -9.17 -11.48
N ASP A 254 13.51 -9.28 -12.67
CA ASP A 254 14.21 -9.84 -13.83
C ASP A 254 14.91 -8.75 -14.67
N GLY A 255 15.78 -9.18 -15.59
CA GLY A 255 16.46 -8.28 -16.54
C GLY A 255 15.53 -7.57 -17.54
N PHE A 256 14.22 -7.84 -17.49
CA PHE A 256 13.19 -7.33 -18.40
C PHE A 256 12.14 -6.47 -17.69
N GLY A 257 12.42 -6.01 -16.47
CA GLY A 257 11.55 -5.11 -15.70
C GLY A 257 10.30 -5.76 -15.10
N GLY A 258 10.30 -7.08 -14.90
CA GLY A 258 9.32 -7.78 -14.07
C GLY A 258 9.66 -7.61 -12.59
N GLU A 259 8.63 -7.50 -11.76
CA GLU A 259 8.75 -7.30 -10.32
C GLU A 259 7.92 -8.38 -9.59
N LEU A 260 8.56 -9.02 -8.61
CA LEU A 260 7.97 -10.00 -7.69
C LEU A 260 8.36 -9.61 -6.27
N ASP A 261 7.39 -9.27 -5.43
CA ASP A 261 7.64 -9.01 -4.01
C ASP A 261 7.53 -10.31 -3.23
N LEU A 262 8.66 -10.84 -2.75
CA LEU A 262 8.75 -12.11 -2.04
C LEU A 262 8.66 -11.88 -0.53
N HIS A 263 7.49 -12.13 0.04
CA HIS A 263 7.17 -11.97 1.45
C HIS A 263 7.58 -13.20 2.26
N TYR A 264 8.23 -12.97 3.39
CA TYR A 264 8.47 -13.99 4.43
C TYR A 264 7.78 -13.63 5.76
N HIS A 265 7.19 -12.42 5.86
CA HIS A 265 6.19 -12.06 6.86
C HIS A 265 5.00 -11.39 6.16
N PHE A 266 3.77 -11.67 6.60
CA PHE A 266 2.56 -11.07 5.98
C PHE A 266 2.38 -9.60 6.35
N LEU A 267 2.81 -9.23 7.55
CA LEU A 267 2.61 -7.90 8.09
C LEU A 267 3.94 -7.22 8.33
N ARG A 268 4.03 -5.98 7.90
CA ARG A 268 5.20 -5.13 8.15
C ARG A 268 5.38 -4.74 9.62
N ASP A 269 4.27 -4.59 10.33
CA ASP A 269 4.22 -4.11 11.72
C ASP A 269 4.08 -5.27 12.72
N CYS A 270 4.27 -6.51 12.26
CA CYS A 270 4.28 -7.70 13.10
C CYS A 270 5.13 -8.81 12.46
N LEU A 271 6.42 -8.84 12.81
CA LEU A 271 7.42 -9.74 12.21
C LEU A 271 7.60 -11.01 13.06
N THR A 272 6.49 -11.65 13.44
CA THR A 272 6.53 -12.81 14.34
C THR A 272 5.95 -14.05 13.67
N ALA A 273 6.63 -15.19 13.86
CA ALA A 273 6.15 -16.48 13.35
C ALA A 273 4.74 -16.84 13.86
N ALA A 274 4.37 -16.38 15.05
CA ALA A 274 3.01 -16.58 15.58
C ALA A 274 1.95 -15.83 14.76
N ALA A 275 2.25 -14.61 14.32
CA ALA A 275 1.35 -13.86 13.44
C ALA A 275 1.27 -14.51 12.06
N ASP A 276 2.39 -14.93 11.48
CA ASP A 276 2.39 -15.58 10.16
C ASP A 276 1.65 -16.92 10.18
N ARG A 277 1.77 -17.70 11.26
CA ARG A 277 1.00 -18.95 11.42
C ARG A 277 -0.50 -18.73 11.33
N TRP A 278 -1.02 -17.61 11.83
CA TRP A 278 -2.45 -17.30 11.74
C TRP A 278 -2.93 -17.10 10.30
N PHE A 279 -2.09 -16.50 9.45
CA PHE A 279 -2.38 -16.35 8.02
C PHE A 279 -2.26 -17.68 7.27
N TRP A 280 -1.23 -18.48 7.58
CA TRP A 280 -1.03 -19.79 6.95
C TRP A 280 -2.06 -20.84 7.37
N SER A 281 -2.56 -20.81 8.61
CA SER A 281 -3.36 -21.90 9.18
C SER A 281 -4.70 -22.11 8.49
N ALA A 282 -5.22 -21.09 7.84
CA ALA A 282 -6.49 -21.12 7.14
C ALA A 282 -6.35 -20.70 5.67
N ALA A 283 -5.15 -20.82 5.10
CA ALA A 283 -4.96 -20.51 3.68
C ALA A 283 -5.77 -21.48 2.81
N GLU A 284 -6.42 -20.95 1.78
CA GLU A 284 -7.28 -21.70 0.86
C GLU A 284 -6.56 -21.93 -0.48
N PRO A 285 -6.80 -23.05 -1.18
CA PRO A 285 -6.30 -23.26 -2.54
C PRO A 285 -6.78 -22.20 -3.54
N VAL A 286 -5.94 -21.85 -4.49
CA VAL A 286 -6.28 -21.02 -5.66
C VAL A 286 -5.54 -21.52 -6.90
N ASP A 287 -6.24 -21.62 -8.03
CA ASP A 287 -5.61 -21.89 -9.32
C ASP A 287 -5.10 -20.58 -9.94
N PHE A 288 -3.79 -20.49 -10.16
CA PHE A 288 -3.18 -19.37 -10.87
C PHE A 288 -2.70 -19.83 -12.24
N LEU A 289 -3.60 -19.80 -13.23
CA LEU A 289 -3.31 -20.21 -14.61
C LEU A 289 -2.71 -21.64 -14.68
N GLY A 290 -3.36 -22.59 -14.00
CA GLY A 290 -2.91 -23.98 -13.91
C GLY A 290 -1.79 -24.24 -12.89
N VAL A 291 -1.42 -23.25 -12.09
CA VAL A 291 -0.45 -23.41 -11.00
C VAL A 291 -1.18 -23.49 -9.67
N ASP A 292 -1.07 -24.64 -9.01
CA ASP A 292 -1.57 -24.84 -7.65
C ASP A 292 -0.85 -23.90 -6.67
N ALA A 293 -1.59 -22.93 -6.15
CA ALA A 293 -1.13 -22.00 -5.13
C ALA A 293 -2.15 -21.92 -3.99
N LEU A 294 -1.82 -21.11 -3.00
CA LEU A 294 -2.67 -20.75 -1.87
C LEU A 294 -3.00 -19.26 -1.94
N GLN A 295 -4.08 -18.88 -1.27
CA GLN A 295 -4.45 -17.50 -0.97
C GLN A 295 -4.90 -17.38 0.48
N LEU A 296 -4.97 -16.15 0.99
CA LEU A 296 -5.63 -15.89 2.26
C LEU A 296 -7.13 -16.18 2.15
N GLU A 297 -7.70 -16.87 3.14
CA GLU A 297 -9.15 -16.96 3.29
C GLU A 297 -9.78 -15.59 3.57
N PRO A 298 -11.11 -15.41 3.35
CA PRO A 298 -11.76 -14.10 3.36
C PRO A 298 -11.52 -13.23 4.60
N THR A 299 -11.50 -13.81 5.80
CA THR A 299 -11.26 -13.14 7.09
C THR A 299 -9.83 -12.57 7.14
N ALA A 300 -8.82 -13.40 6.90
CA ALA A 300 -7.42 -13.01 6.86
C ALA A 300 -7.13 -12.04 5.70
N LEU A 301 -7.75 -12.25 4.54
CA LEU A 301 -7.63 -11.38 3.37
C LEU A 301 -8.21 -9.99 3.65
N LEU A 302 -9.39 -9.90 4.29
CA LEU A 302 -9.98 -8.63 4.68
C LEU A 302 -9.08 -7.89 5.67
N PHE A 303 -8.61 -8.60 6.71
CA PHE A 303 -7.68 -8.04 7.69
C PHE A 303 -6.42 -7.49 7.01
N HIS A 304 -5.76 -8.32 6.20
CA HIS A 304 -4.56 -7.96 5.46
C HIS A 304 -4.81 -6.74 4.55
N THR A 305 -5.91 -6.74 3.80
CA THR A 305 -6.28 -5.63 2.89
C THR A 305 -6.46 -4.31 3.64
N ILE A 306 -7.21 -4.31 4.75
CA ILE A 306 -7.41 -3.10 5.56
C ILE A 306 -6.08 -2.63 6.16
N LEU A 307 -5.28 -3.53 6.73
CA LEU A 307 -4.02 -3.17 7.36
C LEU A 307 -2.97 -2.69 6.34
N HIS A 308 -2.97 -3.17 5.11
CA HIS A 308 -2.11 -2.58 4.07
C HIS A 308 -2.60 -1.21 3.62
N GLY A 309 -3.92 -0.99 3.63
CA GLY A 309 -4.56 0.23 3.19
C GLY A 309 -4.54 1.39 4.17
N VAL A 310 -4.78 1.13 5.46
CA VAL A 310 -4.84 2.16 6.51
C VAL A 310 -3.43 2.49 6.99
N ARG A 311 -2.69 3.17 6.12
CA ARG A 311 -1.30 3.56 6.31
C ARG A 311 -1.00 4.76 5.43
N TRP A 312 -0.22 5.71 5.95
CA TRP A 312 0.29 6.80 5.14
C TRP A 312 1.26 6.29 4.08
N ASN A 313 1.12 6.77 2.84
CA ASN A 313 2.05 6.49 1.76
C ASN A 313 2.18 7.74 0.86
N GLU A 314 3.27 7.83 0.08
CA GLU A 314 3.45 8.91 -0.89
C GLU A 314 2.35 8.91 -1.96
N GLU A 315 1.82 7.75 -2.30
CA GLU A 315 0.60 7.64 -3.09
C GLU A 315 -0.48 7.00 -2.21
N THR A 316 -1.57 7.72 -1.94
CA THR A 316 -2.67 7.22 -1.10
C THR A 316 -3.08 5.82 -1.57
N PRO A 317 -3.06 4.79 -0.71
CA PRO A 317 -3.27 3.40 -1.10
C PRO A 317 -4.75 3.05 -1.36
N ILE A 318 -5.47 3.90 -2.11
CA ILE A 318 -6.91 3.86 -2.37
C ILE A 318 -7.53 2.51 -2.75
N ARG A 319 -6.75 1.55 -3.31
CA ARG A 319 -7.24 0.24 -3.76
C ARG A 319 -7.76 -0.65 -2.62
N TRP A 320 -7.30 -0.42 -1.39
CA TRP A 320 -7.77 -1.22 -0.26
C TRP A 320 -9.29 -1.15 -0.06
N ILE A 321 -9.92 -0.02 -0.46
CA ILE A 321 -11.37 0.20 -0.32
C ILE A 321 -12.17 -0.71 -1.27
N PRO A 322 -12.00 -0.64 -2.60
CA PRO A 322 -12.68 -1.55 -3.51
C PRO A 322 -12.29 -3.01 -3.26
N ASP A 323 -11.03 -3.28 -2.90
CA ASP A 323 -10.56 -4.63 -2.57
C ASP A 323 -11.32 -5.20 -1.35
N ALA A 324 -11.38 -4.46 -0.24
CA ALA A 324 -12.09 -4.89 0.97
C ALA A 324 -13.59 -5.07 0.73
N LEU A 325 -14.22 -4.12 0.01
CA LEU A 325 -15.64 -4.23 -0.32
C LEU A 325 -15.94 -5.41 -1.25
N SER A 326 -15.04 -5.75 -2.17
CA SER A 326 -15.20 -6.93 -3.03
C SER A 326 -15.16 -8.21 -2.22
N VAL A 327 -14.23 -8.32 -1.26
CA VAL A 327 -14.16 -9.46 -0.33
C VAL A 327 -15.44 -9.57 0.50
N ILE A 328 -15.90 -8.46 1.08
CA ILE A 328 -17.12 -8.44 1.89
C ILE A 328 -18.36 -8.77 1.07
N ARG A 329 -18.48 -8.26 -0.17
CA ARG A 329 -19.66 -8.49 -1.02
C ARG A 329 -19.78 -9.93 -1.49
N GLU A 330 -18.66 -10.55 -1.87
CA GLU A 330 -18.67 -11.89 -2.46
C GLU A 330 -18.56 -13.00 -1.40
N ARG A 331 -17.95 -12.74 -0.23
CA ARG A 331 -17.68 -13.76 0.80
C ARG A 331 -17.92 -13.26 2.24
N GLY A 332 -18.76 -12.24 2.43
CA GLY A 332 -18.99 -11.61 3.73
C GLY A 332 -19.68 -12.49 4.78
N ASP A 333 -20.40 -13.51 4.32
CA ASP A 333 -21.12 -14.51 5.13
C ASP A 333 -20.18 -15.46 5.88
N VAL A 334 -19.00 -15.71 5.33
CA VAL A 334 -17.98 -16.59 5.94
C VAL A 334 -16.89 -15.82 6.70
N ILE A 335 -17.00 -14.49 6.81
CA ILE A 335 -16.03 -13.68 7.56
C ILE A 335 -16.24 -13.88 9.06
N ASP A 336 -15.22 -14.43 9.72
CA ASP A 336 -15.18 -14.58 11.17
C ASP A 336 -14.69 -13.29 11.83
N TRP A 337 -15.64 -12.42 12.15
CA TRP A 337 -15.36 -11.13 12.79
C TRP A 337 -14.72 -11.25 14.18
N GLU A 338 -15.06 -12.28 14.95
CA GLU A 338 -14.52 -12.46 16.29
C GLU A 338 -13.05 -12.87 16.21
N ARG A 339 -12.71 -13.85 15.37
CA ARG A 339 -11.31 -14.24 15.09
C ARG A 339 -10.49 -13.08 14.56
N LEU A 340 -11.09 -12.24 13.71
CA LEU A 340 -10.43 -11.07 13.15
C LEU A 340 -10.09 -10.04 14.25
N ILE A 341 -11.04 -9.72 15.13
CA ILE A 341 -10.83 -8.77 16.24
C ILE A 341 -9.87 -9.33 17.28
N ASP A 342 -9.97 -10.63 17.61
CA ASP A 342 -9.06 -11.31 18.53
C ASP A 342 -7.61 -11.24 18.04
N PHE A 343 -7.40 -11.51 16.75
CA PHE A 343 -6.09 -11.38 16.14
C PHE A 343 -5.59 -9.92 16.18
N ALA A 344 -6.45 -8.96 15.84
CA ALA A 344 -6.11 -7.54 15.90
C ALA A 344 -5.68 -7.11 17.31
N ALA A 345 -6.41 -7.55 18.34
CA ALA A 345 -6.09 -7.25 19.73
C ALA A 345 -4.78 -7.90 20.17
N ALA A 346 -4.57 -9.18 19.87
CA ALA A 346 -3.34 -9.91 20.21
C ALA A 346 -2.08 -9.32 19.53
N GLN A 347 -2.25 -8.72 18.35
CA GLN A 347 -1.16 -8.07 17.62
C GLN A 347 -1.06 -6.56 17.84
N GLU A 348 -1.94 -5.97 18.67
CA GLU A 348 -2.00 -4.53 18.93
C GLU A 348 -2.22 -3.69 17.65
N LEU A 349 -3.16 -4.14 16.81
CA LEU A 349 -3.51 -3.55 15.51
C LEU A 349 -4.98 -3.11 15.44
N THR A 350 -5.71 -3.17 16.55
CA THR A 350 -7.14 -2.91 16.61
C THR A 350 -7.53 -1.50 16.17
N HIS A 351 -6.71 -0.49 16.46
CA HIS A 351 -6.99 0.89 16.07
C HIS A 351 -7.04 1.05 14.56
N ARG A 352 -6.05 0.51 13.85
CA ARG A 352 -5.97 0.63 12.38
C ARG A 352 -7.09 -0.14 11.71
N LEU A 353 -7.40 -1.32 12.25
CA LEU A 353 -8.56 -2.08 11.81
C LEU A 353 -9.86 -1.29 12.01
N ALA A 354 -10.07 -0.71 13.20
CA ALA A 354 -11.25 0.07 13.52
C ALA A 354 -11.39 1.30 12.62
N LEU A 355 -10.28 2.00 12.31
CA LEU A 355 -10.26 3.11 11.37
C LEU A 355 -10.74 2.68 9.97
N GLY A 356 -10.22 1.57 9.45
CA GLY A 356 -10.61 1.04 8.14
C GLY A 356 -12.07 0.63 8.08
N LEU A 357 -12.53 -0.17 9.05
CA LEU A 357 -13.91 -0.61 9.14
C LEU A 357 -14.89 0.55 9.32
N THR A 358 -14.56 1.54 10.17
CA THR A 358 -15.35 2.75 10.34
C THR A 358 -15.44 3.56 9.05
N TYR A 359 -14.33 3.65 8.30
CA TYR A 359 -14.32 4.34 7.02
C TYR A 359 -15.25 3.65 6.01
N LEU A 360 -15.19 2.31 5.90
CA LEU A 360 -16.10 1.54 5.04
C LEU A 360 -17.56 1.69 5.45
N GLY A 361 -17.86 1.65 6.75
CA GLY A 361 -19.22 1.85 7.28
C GLY A 361 -19.78 3.23 6.94
N ARG A 362 -19.02 4.29 7.25
CA ARG A 362 -19.46 5.68 7.04
C ARG A 362 -19.63 6.08 5.58
N ASN A 363 -18.82 5.52 4.68
CA ASN A 363 -18.77 5.99 3.29
C ASN A 363 -19.45 5.03 2.28
N PHE A 364 -19.59 3.75 2.62
CA PHE A 364 -20.09 2.71 1.71
C PHE A 364 -21.14 1.79 2.36
N GLY A 365 -21.65 2.13 3.54
CA GLY A 365 -22.77 1.42 4.15
C GLY A 365 -22.44 0.00 4.63
N LEU A 366 -21.18 -0.28 4.97
CA LEU A 366 -20.81 -1.54 5.60
C LEU A 366 -21.55 -1.71 6.94
N ASN A 367 -22.47 -2.66 7.00
CA ASN A 367 -23.22 -3.03 8.20
C ASN A 367 -22.45 -4.11 8.97
N LEU A 368 -21.78 -3.72 10.05
CA LEU A 368 -21.15 -4.67 10.96
C LEU A 368 -22.16 -5.18 12.01
N PRO A 369 -22.05 -6.44 12.46
CA PRO A 369 -22.83 -6.91 13.59
C PRO A 369 -22.63 -6.02 14.82
N ALA A 370 -23.71 -5.73 15.56
CA ALA A 370 -23.65 -4.86 16.74
C ALA A 370 -22.62 -5.30 17.82
N PRO A 371 -22.40 -6.62 18.07
CA PRO A 371 -21.34 -7.09 18.97
C PRO A 371 -19.93 -6.70 18.50
N VAL A 372 -19.67 -6.80 17.19
CA VAL A 372 -18.40 -6.43 16.54
C VAL A 372 -18.13 -4.94 16.73
N TRP A 373 -19.14 -4.11 16.46
CA TRP A 373 -19.03 -2.67 16.66
C TRP A 373 -18.72 -2.31 18.12
N SER A 374 -19.43 -2.94 19.05
CA SER A 374 -19.24 -2.73 20.49
C SER A 374 -17.84 -3.12 20.95
N ARG A 375 -17.28 -4.24 20.45
CA ARG A 375 -15.89 -4.63 20.74
C ARG A 375 -14.90 -3.61 20.21
N LEU A 376 -15.02 -3.20 18.95
CA LEU A 376 -14.11 -2.23 18.34
C LEU A 376 -14.06 -0.90 19.11
N GLN A 377 -15.21 -0.43 19.61
CA GLN A 377 -15.29 0.79 20.41
C GLN A 377 -14.66 0.66 21.82
N ARG A 378 -14.73 -0.54 22.42
CA ARG A 378 -14.15 -0.80 23.75
C ARG A 378 -12.65 -1.04 23.71
N CYS A 379 -12.11 -1.51 22.57
CA CYS A 379 -10.68 -1.74 22.41
C CYS A 379 -9.91 -0.42 22.48
N ARG A 380 -9.25 -0.20 23.61
CA ARG A 380 -8.35 0.94 23.80
C ARG A 380 -6.97 0.59 23.29
N SER A 381 -6.38 1.48 22.49
CA SER A 381 -5.00 1.30 22.04
C SER A 381 -4.03 1.40 23.20
N GLY A 382 -3.21 0.36 23.34
CA GLY A 382 -2.07 0.33 24.25
C GLY A 382 -0.99 1.35 23.87
N LEU A 383 -0.03 1.58 24.75
CA LEU A 383 1.04 2.55 24.52
C LEU A 383 1.87 2.24 23.26
N ARG A 384 2.22 0.96 23.07
CA ARG A 384 2.99 0.50 21.90
C ARG A 384 2.24 0.75 20.60
N GLU A 385 0.97 0.34 20.51
CA GLU A 385 0.12 0.62 19.35
C GLU A 385 0.05 2.13 19.04
N ARG A 386 -0.12 2.98 20.06
CA ARG A 386 -0.14 4.44 19.88
C ARG A 386 1.18 4.95 19.30
N ILE A 387 2.31 4.50 19.84
CA ILE A 387 3.65 4.87 19.34
C ILE A 387 3.80 4.46 17.87
N VAL A 388 3.47 3.21 17.53
CA VAL A 388 3.56 2.71 16.14
C VAL A 388 2.65 3.53 15.22
N ASN A 389 1.41 3.80 15.64
CA ASN A 389 0.46 4.56 14.86
C ASN A 389 0.89 6.01 14.59
N THR A 390 1.72 6.63 15.45
CA THR A 390 2.30 7.95 15.14
C THR A 390 3.17 7.94 13.89
N ALA A 391 3.87 6.83 13.62
CA ALA A 391 4.71 6.66 12.43
C ALA A 391 3.92 6.13 11.23
N VAL A 392 2.99 5.19 11.47
CA VAL A 392 2.24 4.53 10.40
C VAL A 392 1.15 5.40 9.79
N LEU A 393 0.47 6.20 10.62
CA LEU A 393 -0.63 7.08 10.19
C LEU A 393 -0.14 8.52 9.92
N GLY A 394 1.04 8.88 10.41
CA GLY A 394 1.63 10.21 10.26
C GLY A 394 2.29 10.44 8.90
N ASN A 395 2.36 11.70 8.45
CA ASN A 395 3.02 12.07 7.20
C ASN A 395 4.54 11.89 7.26
N TYR A 396 5.00 10.73 6.78
CA TYR A 396 6.38 10.26 6.86
C TYR A 396 7.40 11.28 6.32
N SER A 397 7.06 11.99 5.24
CA SER A 397 7.93 12.98 4.60
C SER A 397 8.19 14.21 5.48
N ARG A 398 7.21 14.64 6.28
CA ARG A 398 7.34 15.78 7.19
C ARG A 398 8.19 15.43 8.40
N TRP A 399 7.99 14.23 8.96
CA TRP A 399 8.70 13.79 10.15
C TRP A 399 10.18 13.47 9.90
N TYR A 400 10.58 13.03 8.70
CA TYR A 400 12.00 12.81 8.38
C TYR A 400 12.80 14.10 8.13
N ARG A 401 12.14 15.25 7.88
CA ARG A 401 12.82 16.54 7.70
C ARG A 401 13.41 17.07 9.00
N HIS A 402 12.70 16.87 10.12
CA HIS A 402 13.19 17.32 11.41
C HIS A 402 14.00 16.19 12.11
N PRO A 403 15.22 16.48 12.59
CA PRO A 403 16.07 15.41 13.09
C PRO A 403 15.61 14.71 14.38
N LEU A 404 14.81 15.35 15.26
CA LEU A 404 14.25 14.68 16.45
C LEU A 404 13.11 13.73 16.07
N THR A 405 12.23 14.18 15.18
CA THR A 405 11.11 13.40 14.67
C THR A 405 11.58 12.21 13.86
N LYS A 406 12.72 12.33 13.15
CA LYS A 406 13.38 11.19 12.52
C LYS A 406 13.77 10.09 13.54
N GLN A 407 14.27 10.47 14.72
CA GLN A 407 14.63 9.47 15.75
C GLN A 407 13.40 8.83 16.38
N TRP A 408 12.36 9.63 16.61
CA TRP A 408 11.06 9.11 17.04
C TRP A 408 10.50 8.06 16.07
N MET A 409 10.61 8.28 14.76
CA MET A 409 10.15 7.31 13.77
C MET A 409 10.98 6.04 13.77
N ILE A 410 12.31 6.14 13.88
CA ILE A 410 13.17 4.95 14.02
C ILE A 410 12.77 4.14 15.26
N PHE A 411 12.47 4.81 16.37
CA PHE A 411 11.97 4.16 17.57
C PHE A 411 10.59 3.51 17.35
N ALA A 412 9.65 4.21 16.73
CA ALA A 412 8.32 3.67 16.43
C ALA A 412 8.36 2.47 15.46
N ASP A 413 9.22 2.51 14.44
CA ASP A 413 9.45 1.40 13.50
C ASP A 413 9.95 0.15 14.25
N TYR A 414 10.90 0.32 15.17
CA TYR A 414 11.40 -0.77 16.01
C TYR A 414 10.31 -1.36 16.90
N CYS A 415 9.52 -0.51 17.55
CA CYS A 415 8.38 -0.92 18.36
C CYS A 415 7.37 -1.72 17.53
N GLY A 416 7.14 -1.38 16.26
CA GLY A 416 6.27 -2.14 15.36
C GLY A 416 6.82 -3.51 15.03
N GLY A 417 8.08 -3.58 14.57
CA GLY A 417 8.68 -4.83 14.10
C GLY A 417 9.04 -5.84 15.21
N THR A 418 9.09 -5.42 16.48
CA THR A 418 9.56 -6.27 17.57
C THR A 418 8.65 -6.22 18.80
N LYS A 419 8.49 -7.37 19.47
CA LYS A 419 7.89 -7.47 20.81
C LYS A 419 9.02 -7.86 21.78
N ALA A 420 9.47 -6.93 22.61
CA ALA A 420 10.48 -7.22 23.63
C ALA A 420 9.84 -7.89 24.86
N CYS A 421 10.53 -8.87 25.45
CA CYS A 421 10.03 -9.58 26.64
C CYS A 421 10.36 -8.86 27.97
N GLY A 422 11.12 -7.76 27.92
CA GLY A 422 11.44 -6.92 29.07
C GLY A 422 12.34 -5.72 28.73
N PRO A 423 12.67 -4.84 29.71
CA PRO A 423 13.47 -3.64 29.48
C PRO A 423 14.89 -3.91 28.97
N LEU A 424 15.54 -4.97 29.45
CA LEU A 424 16.88 -5.35 29.00
C LEU A 424 16.86 -5.83 27.55
N ASP A 425 15.94 -6.72 27.19
CA ASP A 425 15.76 -7.17 25.80
C ASP A 425 15.44 -6.00 24.87
N PHE A 426 14.62 -5.06 25.35
CA PHE A 426 14.30 -3.85 24.61
C PHE A 426 15.56 -3.02 24.34
N THR A 427 16.38 -2.72 25.35
CA THR A 427 17.58 -1.90 25.20
C THR A 427 18.64 -2.58 24.33
N VAL A 428 18.86 -3.87 24.52
CA VAL A 428 19.80 -4.67 23.71
C VAL A 428 19.34 -4.76 22.26
N GLY A 429 18.06 -5.02 22.04
CA GLY A 429 17.48 -5.10 20.70
C GLY A 429 17.43 -3.75 20.01
N PHE A 430 17.03 -2.68 20.71
CA PHE A 430 16.96 -1.34 20.13
C PHE A 430 18.35 -0.79 19.80
N SER A 431 19.35 -1.00 20.65
CA SER A 431 20.74 -0.64 20.32
C SER A 431 21.27 -1.45 19.12
N HIS A 432 20.87 -2.72 18.98
CA HIS A 432 21.15 -3.49 17.77
C HIS A 432 20.51 -2.85 16.52
N TYR A 433 19.23 -2.51 16.63
CA TYR A 433 18.47 -1.92 15.54
C TYR A 433 19.04 -0.55 15.14
N LEU A 434 19.45 0.28 16.10
CA LEU A 434 20.13 1.55 15.81
C LEU A 434 21.44 1.35 15.04
N ARG A 435 22.26 0.37 15.45
CA ARG A 435 23.48 0.00 14.71
C ARG A 435 23.15 -0.33 13.25
N TYR A 436 22.18 -1.21 13.03
CA TYR A 436 21.73 -1.58 11.68
C TYR A 436 21.19 -0.37 10.91
N ARG A 437 20.28 0.40 11.52
CA ARG A 437 19.56 1.48 10.86
C ARG A 437 20.44 2.68 10.51
N TRP A 438 21.46 2.94 11.30
CA TRP A 438 22.46 3.99 11.06
C TRP A 438 23.71 3.48 10.32
N GLN A 439 23.75 2.19 9.93
CA GLN A 439 24.88 1.55 9.24
C GLN A 439 26.20 1.72 10.00
N LEU A 440 26.16 1.53 11.32
CA LEU A 440 27.34 1.59 12.17
C LEU A 440 28.09 0.26 12.15
N ARG A 441 29.41 0.32 12.32
CA ARG A 441 30.25 -0.88 12.39
C ARG A 441 29.99 -1.68 13.67
N GLY A 442 29.63 -0.99 14.76
CA GLY A 442 29.36 -1.60 16.05
C GLY A 442 28.48 -0.73 16.94
N ARG A 443 28.00 -1.30 18.05
CA ARG A 443 27.14 -0.59 19.02
C ARG A 443 27.89 0.54 19.76
N SER A 444 29.21 0.43 19.90
CA SER A 444 30.06 1.48 20.50
C SER A 444 30.04 2.79 19.72
N GLU A 445 29.72 2.76 18.42
CA GLU A 445 29.64 3.96 17.57
C GLU A 445 28.33 4.75 17.75
N ILE A 446 27.35 4.21 18.49
CA ILE A 446 26.06 4.87 18.72
C ILE A 446 26.25 6.19 19.47
N LEU A 447 26.92 6.17 20.63
CA LEU A 447 27.14 7.38 21.44
C LEU A 447 27.95 8.45 20.68
N PRO A 448 29.08 8.13 20.01
CA PRO A 448 29.77 9.08 19.14
C PRO A 448 28.90 9.63 18.00
N ALA A 449 28.02 8.82 17.41
CA ALA A 449 27.10 9.28 16.37
C ALA A 449 26.07 10.28 16.91
N VAL A 450 25.50 10.02 18.09
CA VAL A 450 24.60 10.96 18.77
C VAL A 450 25.33 12.26 19.11
N TRP A 451 26.53 12.18 19.69
CA TRP A 451 27.33 13.35 20.04
C TRP A 451 27.69 14.22 18.84
N ARG A 452 28.14 13.61 17.73
CA ARG A 452 28.39 14.34 16.46
C ARG A 452 27.14 15.03 15.93
N GLY A 453 25.99 14.37 16.04
CA GLY A 453 24.70 14.93 15.66
C GLY A 453 24.28 16.14 16.50
N LEU A 454 24.48 16.07 17.83
CA LEU A 454 24.23 17.17 18.77
C LEU A 454 25.18 18.35 18.52
N ARG A 455 26.48 18.09 18.43
CA ARG A 455 27.50 19.12 18.19
C ARG A 455 27.25 19.91 16.91
N ARG A 456 26.90 19.24 15.80
CA ARG A 456 26.54 19.89 14.53
C ARG A 456 25.36 20.85 14.65
N ARG A 457 24.39 20.56 15.52
CA ARG A 457 23.23 21.43 15.73
C ARG A 457 23.57 22.62 16.60
N LEU A 458 24.33 22.38 17.69
CA LEU A 458 24.82 23.45 18.56
C LEU A 458 25.76 24.42 17.83
N SER A 459 26.55 23.92 16.86
CA SER A 459 27.39 24.76 16.00
C SER A 459 26.65 25.38 14.81
N GLY A 460 25.45 24.89 14.47
CA GLY A 460 24.65 25.32 13.32
C GLY A 460 23.65 26.43 13.62
N THR A 461 23.39 26.73 14.90
CA THR A 461 22.53 27.82 15.37
C THR A 461 23.18 29.22 15.31
N GLY A 462 24.32 29.36 14.63
CA GLY A 462 25.08 30.61 14.52
C GLY A 462 25.21 31.22 13.12
N ARG A 463 24.47 30.73 12.11
CA ARG A 463 24.45 31.35 10.76
C ARG A 463 23.02 31.52 10.25
N THR A 464 22.34 32.51 10.80
CA THR A 464 21.31 33.29 10.10
C THR A 464 21.89 34.68 9.88
N SER A 465 22.28 34.97 8.65
CA SER A 465 22.42 36.31 8.08
C SER A 465 21.91 36.23 6.65
#